data_AF-A0A3Q2CUL7-F1
#
_entry.id   AF-A0A3Q2CUL7-F1
#
_cell.length_a   1.000
_cell.length_b   1.000
_cell.length_c   1.000
_cell.angle_alpha   90.00
_cell.angle_beta   90.00
_cell.angle_gamma   90.00
#
_symmetry.space_group_name_H-M   'P 1'
#
loop_
_entity.id
_entity.type
_entity.pdbx_description
1 polymer ?
#
loop_
_entity_poly.entity_id
_entity_poly.type
_entity_poly.pdbx_seq_one_letter_code
_entity_poly.pdbx_strand_id
1 'polypeptide(L)'
;MEGMQAYGAGKAGGAFDPVTFLQQPQTILRIVSWLFSIVIFGCIANEGYINRPNEVEEFCIFNRNQNACNYGVFMGSMAFLCCVAFLALDVYFPQISSVKDRKKAVLADVGVSAFWSFMWFVGFCFLANQWQRTKQEDNPLREGGDAARAAITFSFFSIFTWAAQSFLAFQRYKLGADSALFSQDYTDPSQDAAGAPYTSFGGDDLESPSGGGGQPNSDGAFDGTGGYQRQDY
;
A
#
# COMPACT_ATOMS: atom_id res chain seq x y z
N MET A 1 7.48 -20.12 -3.87
CA MET A 1 7.05 -18.79 -4.36
C MET A 1 5.56 -18.69 -4.13
N GLU A 2 5.15 -18.26 -2.94
CA GLU A 2 3.72 -18.04 -2.66
C GLU A 2 3.30 -16.68 -3.22
N GLY A 3 2.16 -16.68 -3.89
CA GLY A 3 1.82 -15.75 -4.96
C GLY A 3 1.62 -14.31 -4.52
N MET A 4 2.27 -13.40 -5.25
CA MET A 4 1.87 -12.00 -5.34
C MET A 4 0.42 -11.97 -5.87
N GLN A 5 -0.56 -11.61 -5.04
CA GLN A 5 -1.97 -11.64 -5.43
C GLN A 5 -2.21 -10.62 -6.56
N ALA A 6 -2.50 -11.14 -7.76
CA ALA A 6 -2.79 -10.37 -8.96
C ALA A 6 -4.09 -9.53 -8.81
N TYR A 7 -4.19 -8.41 -9.53
CA TYR A 7 -5.33 -7.50 -9.42
C TYR A 7 -6.69 -8.16 -9.70
N GLY A 8 -6.73 -9.27 -10.45
CA GLY A 8 -7.93 -10.04 -10.79
C GLY A 8 -8.26 -11.22 -9.86
N ALA A 9 -7.45 -11.52 -8.84
CA ALA A 9 -7.80 -12.58 -7.91
C ALA A 9 -9.04 -12.18 -7.10
N GLY A 10 -10.10 -13.00 -7.18
CA GLY A 10 -11.36 -12.79 -6.43
C GLY A 10 -11.11 -12.60 -4.93
N LYS A 11 -12.13 -12.12 -4.20
CA LYS A 11 -12.08 -12.00 -2.73
C LYS A 11 -11.57 -13.33 -2.17
N ALA A 12 -10.35 -13.33 -1.61
CA ALA A 12 -9.80 -14.52 -0.98
C ALA A 12 -10.60 -14.74 0.30
N GLY A 13 -11.62 -15.59 0.26
CA GLY A 13 -12.42 -15.98 1.42
C GLY A 13 -11.67 -16.88 2.41
N GLY A 14 -10.33 -16.84 2.42
CA GLY A 14 -9.48 -17.58 3.35
C GLY A 14 -9.32 -16.83 4.67
N ALA A 15 -9.11 -17.56 5.77
CA ALA A 15 -8.75 -16.97 7.05
C ALA A 15 -7.45 -16.14 6.90
N PHE A 16 -7.41 -14.95 7.50
CA PHE A 16 -6.20 -14.14 7.56
C PHE A 16 -5.10 -14.93 8.27
N ASP A 17 -4.00 -15.24 7.57
CA ASP A 17 -2.80 -15.84 8.16
C ASP A 17 -1.78 -14.74 8.48
N PRO A 18 -1.61 -14.37 9.77
CA PRO A 18 -0.66 -13.34 10.17
C PRO A 18 0.78 -13.70 9.86
N VAL A 19 1.12 -14.99 9.83
CA VAL A 19 2.51 -15.45 9.65
C VAL A 19 2.96 -15.21 8.21
N THR A 20 2.14 -15.61 7.24
CA THR A 20 2.42 -15.38 5.82
C THR A 20 2.42 -13.89 5.49
N PHE A 21 1.57 -13.09 6.13
CA PHE A 21 1.56 -11.63 5.98
C PHE A 21 2.87 -10.98 6.43
N LEU A 22 3.40 -11.40 7.59
CA LEU A 22 4.66 -10.88 8.14
C LEU A 22 5.89 -11.33 7.35
N GLN A 23 5.79 -12.44 6.60
CA GLN A 23 6.86 -12.93 5.73
C GLN A 23 6.96 -12.18 4.40
N GLN A 24 5.97 -11.37 4.03
CA GLN A 24 6.01 -10.61 2.78
C GLN A 24 7.12 -9.55 2.83
N PRO A 25 8.03 -9.50 1.83
CA PRO A 25 9.13 -8.53 1.81
C PRO A 25 8.67 -7.07 1.92
N GLN A 26 7.50 -6.74 1.32
CA GLN A 26 6.89 -5.42 1.42
C GLN A 26 6.51 -5.08 2.87
N THR A 27 5.84 -6.00 3.57
CA THR A 27 5.44 -5.84 4.97
C THR A 27 6.66 -5.68 5.89
N ILE A 28 7.70 -6.50 5.69
CA ILE A 28 8.94 -6.40 6.46
C ILE A 28 9.55 -5.00 6.31
N LEU A 29 9.68 -4.50 5.08
CA LEU A 29 10.20 -3.15 4.85
C LEU A 29 9.33 -2.06 5.47
N ARG A 30 8.00 -2.21 5.47
CA ARG A 30 7.11 -1.27 6.17
C ARG A 30 7.36 -1.24 7.67
N ILE A 31 7.52 -2.42 8.30
CA ILE A 31 7.82 -2.51 9.73
C ILE A 31 9.18 -1.88 10.03
N VAL A 32 10.20 -2.12 9.19
CA VAL A 32 11.52 -1.50 9.35
C VAL A 32 11.44 0.03 9.22
N SER A 33 10.77 0.57 8.19
CA SER A 33 10.57 2.01 8.01
C SER A 33 9.76 2.64 9.15
N TRP A 34 8.79 1.91 9.69
CA TRP A 34 8.03 2.30 10.87
C TRP A 34 8.92 2.39 12.12
N LEU A 35 9.75 1.38 12.39
CA LEU A 35 10.72 1.40 13.48
C LEU A 35 11.72 2.55 13.35
N PHE A 36 12.26 2.78 12.15
CA PHE A 36 13.18 3.90 11.92
C PHE A 36 12.51 5.26 12.22
N SER A 37 11.25 5.42 11.81
CA SER A 37 10.49 6.66 12.09
C SER A 37 10.30 6.88 13.59
N ILE A 38 10.01 5.82 14.36
CA ILE A 38 9.91 5.88 15.83
C ILE A 38 11.24 6.29 16.45
N VAL A 39 12.36 5.69 16.01
CA VAL A 39 13.67 6.00 16.57
C VAL A 39 14.03 7.46 16.28
N ILE A 40 13.83 7.95 15.06
CA ILE A 40 14.16 9.34 14.69
C ILE A 40 13.32 10.33 15.51
N PHE A 41 12.00 10.13 15.55
CA PHE A 41 11.10 10.97 16.33
C PHE A 41 11.44 10.91 17.82
N GLY A 42 11.62 9.72 18.39
CA GLY A 42 11.89 9.52 19.81
C GLY A 42 13.23 10.08 20.26
N CYS A 43 14.29 9.91 19.47
CA CYS A 43 15.60 10.49 19.76
C CYS A 43 15.54 12.02 19.81
N ILE A 44 14.88 12.66 18.84
CA ILE A 44 14.83 14.12 18.77
C ILE A 44 13.84 14.70 19.78
N ALA A 45 12.68 14.06 20.00
CA ALA A 45 11.67 14.57 20.93
C ALA A 45 12.13 14.48 22.40
N ASN A 46 12.90 13.45 22.76
CA ASN A 46 13.33 13.25 24.16
C ASN A 46 14.70 13.88 24.46
N GLU A 47 15.66 13.78 23.53
CA GLU A 47 17.05 14.19 23.76
C GLU A 47 17.55 15.23 22.75
N GLY A 48 16.67 15.72 21.88
CA GLY A 48 17.02 16.71 20.86
C GLY A 48 17.07 18.14 21.37
N TYR A 49 16.60 18.43 22.59
CA TYR A 49 16.60 19.75 23.19
C TYR A 49 17.49 19.75 24.42
N ILE A 50 18.52 20.60 24.40
CA ILE A 50 19.54 20.68 25.43
C ILE A 50 19.77 22.14 25.83
N ASN A 51 20.06 22.39 27.10
CA ASN A 51 20.49 23.69 27.59
C ASN A 51 21.99 23.69 27.88
N ARG A 52 22.61 24.88 27.83
CA ARG A 52 23.96 25.04 28.37
C ARG A 52 23.88 25.04 29.91
N PRO A 53 24.95 24.66 30.64
CA PRO A 53 24.93 24.68 32.11
C PRO A 53 24.60 26.04 32.74
N ASN A 54 24.81 27.12 31.99
CA ASN A 54 24.57 28.51 32.43
C ASN A 54 23.27 29.11 31.88
N GLU A 55 22.49 28.35 31.09
CA GLU A 55 21.27 28.80 30.44
C GLU A 55 20.09 27.93 30.89
N VAL A 56 18.93 28.54 31.15
CA VAL A 56 17.71 27.80 31.52
C VAL A 56 16.94 27.35 30.28
N GLU A 57 17.10 28.06 29.16
CA GLU A 57 16.36 27.81 27.93
C GLU A 57 16.99 26.67 27.12
N GLU A 58 16.14 25.78 26.62
CA GLU A 58 16.55 24.62 25.82
C GLU A 58 16.61 24.97 24.33
N PHE A 59 17.66 24.51 23.68
CA PHE A 59 17.86 24.70 22.25
C PHE A 59 18.03 23.36 21.55
N CYS A 60 17.63 23.31 20.28
CA CYS A 60 17.86 22.14 19.46
C CYS A 60 19.36 21.77 19.42
N ILE A 61 19.67 20.51 19.67
CA ILE A 61 21.02 19.94 19.68
C ILE A 61 21.74 20.11 18.34
N PHE A 62 20.98 20.24 17.24
CA PHE A 62 21.51 20.54 15.91
C PHE A 62 21.76 22.04 15.75
N ASN A 63 22.97 22.49 16.09
CA ASN A 63 23.46 23.86 15.86
C ASN A 63 22.51 24.95 16.41
N ARG A 64 21.84 24.67 17.54
CA ARG A 64 20.84 25.55 18.18
C ARG A 64 19.74 26.03 17.22
N ASN A 65 19.51 25.29 16.14
CA ASN A 65 18.56 25.65 15.10
C ASN A 65 17.24 24.93 15.34
N GLN A 66 16.25 25.65 15.87
CA GLN A 66 14.94 25.07 16.19
C GLN A 66 14.27 24.40 14.99
N ASN A 67 14.51 24.91 13.77
CA ASN A 67 13.96 24.32 12.56
C ASN A 67 14.49 22.90 12.28
N ALA A 68 15.69 22.56 12.77
CA ALA A 68 16.27 21.22 12.60
C ALA A 68 15.52 20.17 13.43
N CYS A 69 15.33 20.43 14.73
CA CYS A 69 14.58 19.51 15.59
C CYS A 69 13.09 19.47 15.20
N ASN A 70 12.47 20.63 14.91
CA ASN A 70 11.10 20.68 14.43
C ASN A 70 10.92 19.86 13.14
N TYR A 71 11.85 19.97 12.20
CA TYR A 71 11.85 19.16 10.98
C TYR A 71 11.92 17.67 11.32
N GLY A 72 12.88 17.24 12.14
CA GLY A 72 13.04 15.83 12.49
C GLY A 72 11.83 15.23 13.22
N VAL A 73 11.26 15.96 14.19
CA VAL A 73 10.04 15.58 14.92
C VAL A 73 8.85 15.47 13.96
N PHE A 74 8.62 16.48 13.14
CA PHE A 74 7.50 16.49 12.19
C PHE A 74 7.60 15.37 11.17
N MET A 75 8.76 15.22 10.54
CA MET A 75 8.98 14.20 9.51
C MET A 75 8.91 12.79 10.08
N GLY A 76 9.51 12.55 11.25
CA GLY A 76 9.42 11.26 11.95
C GLY A 76 7.98 10.91 12.33
N SER A 77 7.22 11.87 12.86
CA SER A 77 5.81 11.66 13.24
C SER A 77 4.91 11.38 12.03
N MET A 78 5.08 12.16 10.95
CA MET A 78 4.28 11.99 9.73
C MET A 78 4.62 10.68 9.02
N ALA A 79 5.90 10.28 8.99
CA ALA A 79 6.32 8.98 8.45
C ALA A 79 5.75 7.82 9.26
N PHE A 80 5.75 7.92 10.60
CA PHE A 80 5.14 6.94 11.50
C PHE A 80 3.65 6.72 11.17
N LEU A 81 2.88 7.81 11.07
CA LEU A 81 1.45 7.74 10.73
C LEU A 81 1.22 7.17 9.32
N CYS A 82 2.06 7.57 8.36
CA CYS A 82 2.02 7.07 7.00
C CYS A 82 2.26 5.55 6.95
N CYS A 83 3.26 5.06 7.69
CA CYS A 83 3.51 3.62 7.82
C CYS A 83 2.33 2.87 8.43
N VAL A 84 1.70 3.40 9.47
CA VAL A 84 0.50 2.79 10.09
C VAL A 84 -0.66 2.72 9.09
N ALA A 85 -0.91 3.80 8.35
CA ALA A 85 -1.97 3.85 7.34
C ALA A 85 -1.73 2.82 6.22
N PHE A 86 -0.48 2.69 5.77
CA PHE A 86 -0.12 1.72 4.74
C PHE A 86 -0.10 0.27 5.24
N LEU A 87 0.29 0.01 6.48
CA LEU A 87 0.15 -1.31 7.09
C LEU A 87 -1.32 -1.72 7.18
N ALA A 88 -2.21 -0.79 7.57
CA ALA A 88 -3.64 -1.03 7.54
C ALA A 88 -4.13 -1.30 6.10
N LEU A 89 -3.68 -0.49 5.13
CA LEU A 89 -4.01 -0.70 3.71
C LEU A 89 -3.57 -2.09 3.24
N ASP A 90 -2.38 -2.56 3.62
CA ASP A 90 -1.89 -3.89 3.25
C ASP A 90 -2.77 -5.01 3.85
N VAL A 91 -3.24 -4.85 5.10
CA VAL A 91 -4.17 -5.79 5.75
C VAL A 91 -5.53 -5.82 5.03
N TYR A 92 -6.04 -4.67 4.60
CA TYR A 92 -7.32 -4.58 3.89
C TYR A 92 -7.20 -4.90 2.39
N PHE A 93 -6.00 -4.87 1.81
CA PHE A 93 -5.78 -5.03 0.38
C PHE A 93 -6.43 -6.30 -0.22
N PRO A 94 -6.35 -7.49 0.41
CA PRO A 94 -6.99 -8.71 -0.11
C PRO A 94 -8.53 -8.61 -0.18
N GLN A 95 -9.14 -7.76 0.66
CA GLN A 95 -10.60 -7.60 0.75
C GLN A 95 -11.17 -6.69 -0.34
N ILE A 96 -10.32 -5.88 -0.99
CA ILE A 96 -10.74 -4.98 -2.07
C ILE A 96 -11.16 -5.83 -3.27
N SER A 97 -12.40 -5.74 -3.74
CA SER A 97 -12.88 -6.49 -4.92
C SER A 97 -12.63 -5.75 -6.25
N SER A 98 -12.46 -4.43 -6.21
CA SER A 98 -12.32 -3.57 -7.38
C SER A 98 -10.86 -3.50 -7.85
N VAL A 99 -10.61 -3.94 -9.09
CA VAL A 99 -9.32 -3.82 -9.79
C VAL A 99 -8.84 -2.37 -9.85
N LYS A 100 -9.78 -1.43 -10.07
CA LYS A 100 -9.47 0.01 -10.16
C LYS A 100 -8.96 0.56 -8.84
N ASP A 101 -9.54 0.14 -7.72
CA ASP A 101 -9.14 0.63 -6.40
C ASP A 101 -7.84 0.00 -5.93
N ARG A 102 -7.63 -1.30 -6.23
CA ARG A 102 -6.32 -1.95 -6.01
C ARG A 102 -5.21 -1.23 -6.79
N LYS A 103 -5.44 -0.90 -8.07
CA LYS A 103 -4.47 -0.17 -8.89
C LYS A 103 -4.14 1.20 -8.30
N LYS A 104 -5.15 1.96 -7.87
CA LYS A 104 -4.95 3.27 -7.23
C LYS A 104 -4.17 3.15 -5.92
N ALA A 105 -4.49 2.16 -5.10
CA ALA A 105 -3.80 1.90 -3.84
C ALA A 105 -2.31 1.61 -4.06
N VAL A 106 -1.97 0.73 -5.01
CA VAL A 106 -0.56 0.44 -5.33
C VAL A 106 0.14 1.65 -5.94
N LEU A 107 -0.52 2.43 -6.81
CA LEU A 107 0.10 3.63 -7.37
C LEU A 107 0.36 4.71 -6.30
N ALA A 108 -0.57 4.87 -5.35
CA ALA A 108 -0.38 5.74 -4.20
C ALA A 108 0.81 5.26 -3.35
N ASP A 109 0.95 3.96 -3.13
CA ASP A 109 2.09 3.39 -2.41
C ASP A 109 3.43 3.66 -3.10
N VAL A 110 3.50 3.49 -4.42
CA VAL A 110 4.70 3.84 -5.21
C VAL A 110 5.07 5.31 -5.03
N GLY A 111 4.09 6.20 -5.24
CA GLY A 111 4.30 7.65 -5.22
C GLY A 111 4.68 8.17 -3.84
N VAL A 112 3.94 7.76 -2.81
CA VAL A 112 4.22 8.19 -1.43
C VAL A 112 5.55 7.62 -0.93
N SER A 113 5.88 6.36 -1.29
CA SER A 113 7.17 5.78 -0.90
C SER A 113 8.35 6.47 -1.59
N ALA A 114 8.23 6.83 -2.87
CA ALA A 114 9.25 7.61 -3.58
C ALA A 114 9.42 9.01 -2.97
N PHE A 115 8.31 9.69 -2.66
CA PHE A 115 8.32 10.98 -1.99
C PHE A 115 9.03 10.92 -0.63
N TRP A 116 8.73 9.90 0.18
CA TRP A 116 9.39 9.73 1.48
C TRP A 116 10.88 9.42 1.37
N SER A 117 11.30 8.61 0.40
CA SER A 117 12.73 8.38 0.16
C SER A 117 13.48 9.69 -0.13
N PHE A 118 12.91 10.55 -1.00
CA PHE A 118 13.49 11.86 -1.29
C PHE A 118 13.50 12.77 -0.06
N MET A 119 12.40 12.81 0.71
CA MET A 119 12.32 13.59 1.94
C MET A 119 13.36 13.15 2.97
N TRP A 120 13.58 11.84 3.16
CA TRP A 120 14.62 11.34 4.04
C TRP A 120 16.03 11.68 3.56
N PHE A 121 16.26 11.73 2.25
CA PHE A 121 17.53 12.20 1.70
C PHE A 121 17.79 13.66 2.03
N VAL A 122 16.81 14.54 1.81
CA VAL A 122 16.90 15.96 2.18
C VAL A 122 17.10 16.10 3.69
N GLY A 123 16.34 15.34 4.48
CA GLY A 123 16.42 15.37 5.94
C GLY A 123 17.76 14.92 6.48
N PHE A 124 18.31 13.83 5.95
CA PHE A 124 19.66 13.37 6.26
C PHE A 124 20.69 14.46 5.99
N CYS A 125 20.69 15.02 4.77
CA CYS A 125 21.63 16.08 4.39
C CYS A 125 21.50 17.31 5.31
N PHE A 126 20.26 17.70 5.63
CA PHE A 126 19.99 18.84 6.49
C PHE A 126 20.47 18.61 7.92
N LEU A 127 20.07 17.52 8.56
CA LEU A 127 20.46 17.18 9.94
C LEU A 127 21.97 16.97 10.06
N ALA A 128 22.58 16.26 9.11
CA ALA A 128 24.03 16.05 9.10
C ALA A 128 24.81 17.37 8.98
N ASN A 129 24.36 18.28 8.11
CA ASN A 129 24.99 19.59 7.96
C ASN A 129 24.82 20.46 9.22
N GLN A 130 23.66 20.43 9.88
CA GLN A 130 23.50 21.14 11.16
C GLN A 130 24.35 20.50 12.26
N TRP A 131 24.43 19.18 12.32
CA TRP A 131 25.28 18.47 13.28
C TRP A 131 26.76 18.81 13.10
N GLN A 132 27.26 18.85 11.85
CA GLN A 132 28.64 19.24 11.56
C GLN A 132 29.00 20.66 12.00
N ARG A 133 28.01 21.56 12.07
CA ARG A 133 28.21 22.94 12.53
C ARG A 133 27.99 23.12 14.03
N THR A 134 27.52 22.08 14.72
CA THR A 134 27.29 22.11 16.16
C THR A 134 28.63 22.20 16.87
N LYS A 135 28.75 23.13 17.80
CA LYS A 135 30.01 23.36 18.51
C LYS A 135 30.01 22.69 19.88
N GLN A 136 31.17 22.29 20.34
CA GLN A 136 31.34 21.68 21.66
C GLN A 136 30.98 22.65 22.80
N GLU A 137 31.12 23.96 22.59
CA GLU A 137 30.72 25.00 23.55
C GLU A 137 29.20 25.04 23.80
N ASP A 138 28.40 24.55 22.85
CA ASP A 138 26.95 24.46 22.99
C ASP A 138 26.52 23.25 23.82
N ASN A 139 27.36 22.22 23.90
CA ASN A 139 27.09 20.98 24.64
C ASN A 139 28.36 20.45 25.34
N PRO A 140 28.82 21.12 26.42
CA PRO A 140 30.04 20.73 27.11
C PRO A 140 29.93 19.35 27.78
N LEU A 141 28.73 18.94 28.20
CA LEU A 141 28.46 17.67 28.87
C LEU A 141 28.26 16.48 27.90
N ARG A 142 28.19 16.75 26.59
CA ARG A 142 27.98 15.75 25.52
C ARG A 142 26.68 14.94 25.67
N GLU A 143 25.66 15.55 26.27
CA GLU A 143 24.33 14.95 26.44
C GLU A 143 23.58 14.89 25.10
N GLY A 144 22.78 13.84 24.88
CA GLY A 144 21.98 13.68 23.65
C GLY A 144 22.77 13.49 22.35
N GLY A 145 24.10 13.48 22.37
CA GLY A 145 24.93 13.36 21.17
C GLY A 145 24.75 12.02 20.45
N ASP A 146 24.56 10.93 21.20
CA ASP A 146 24.28 9.61 20.63
C ASP A 146 22.88 9.55 20.02
N ALA A 147 21.87 10.17 20.64
CA ALA A 147 20.54 10.30 20.08
C ALA A 147 20.53 11.13 18.77
N ALA A 148 21.25 12.26 18.72
CA ALA A 148 21.39 13.07 17.51
C ALA A 148 22.04 12.27 16.36
N ARG A 149 23.11 11.52 16.66
CA ARG A 149 23.78 10.66 15.69
C ARG A 149 22.89 9.50 15.24
N ALA A 150 22.15 8.88 16.15
CA ALA A 150 21.17 7.86 15.83
C ALA A 150 20.11 8.42 14.86
N ALA A 151 19.52 9.59 15.17
CA ALA A 151 18.53 10.22 14.30
C ALA A 151 19.06 10.47 12.88
N ILE A 152 20.31 10.93 12.73
CA ILE A 152 20.97 11.10 11.42
C ILE A 152 21.13 9.74 10.71
N THR A 153 21.66 8.74 11.41
CA THR A 153 21.93 7.41 10.85
C THR A 153 20.64 6.72 10.40
N PHE A 154 19.58 6.75 11.21
CA PHE A 154 18.30 6.18 10.84
C PHE A 154 17.60 6.96 9.72
N SER A 155 17.80 8.29 9.64
CA SER A 155 17.35 9.08 8.48
C SER A 155 18.04 8.62 7.19
N PHE A 156 19.36 8.36 7.24
CA PHE A 156 20.10 7.83 6.09
C PHE A 156 19.59 6.45 5.64
N PHE A 157 19.43 5.52 6.59
CA PHE A 157 18.93 4.18 6.24
C PHE A 157 17.49 4.18 5.75
N SER A 158 16.67 5.12 6.23
CA SER A 158 15.29 5.29 5.76
C SER A 158 15.21 5.60 4.26
N ILE A 159 16.22 6.24 3.67
CA ILE A 159 16.25 6.51 2.22
C ILE A 159 16.11 5.21 1.43
N PHE A 160 16.87 4.18 1.83
CA PHE A 160 16.92 2.89 1.14
C PHE A 160 15.69 2.05 1.41
N THR A 161 15.14 2.07 2.63
CA THR A 161 13.94 1.28 2.94
C THR A 161 12.73 1.80 2.17
N TRP A 162 12.52 3.12 2.15
CA TRP A 162 11.45 3.74 1.37
C TRP A 162 11.65 3.59 -0.15
N ALA A 163 12.89 3.69 -0.64
CA ALA A 163 13.20 3.42 -2.04
C ALA A 163 12.91 1.96 -2.44
N ALA A 164 13.31 1.00 -1.59
CA ALA A 164 13.03 -0.42 -1.81
C ALA A 164 11.53 -0.71 -1.77
N GLN A 165 10.77 -0.09 -0.86
CA GLN A 165 9.31 -0.19 -0.84
C GLN A 165 8.69 0.33 -2.14
N SER A 166 9.11 1.51 -2.61
CA SER A 166 8.61 2.07 -3.87
C SER A 166 8.91 1.14 -5.06
N PHE A 167 10.11 0.56 -5.09
CA PHE A 167 10.51 -0.41 -6.11
C PHE A 167 9.65 -1.67 -6.07
N LEU A 168 9.45 -2.29 -4.90
CA LEU A 168 8.61 -3.49 -4.77
C LEU A 168 7.14 -3.19 -5.11
N ALA A 169 6.62 -2.03 -4.70
CA ALA A 169 5.29 -1.58 -5.06
C ALA A 169 5.17 -1.36 -6.58
N PHE A 170 6.22 -0.87 -7.23
CA PHE A 170 6.25 -0.73 -8.68
C PHE A 170 6.30 -2.09 -9.39
N GLN A 171 7.06 -3.05 -8.87
CA GLN A 171 7.04 -4.43 -9.38
C GLN A 171 5.64 -5.05 -9.22
N ARG A 172 4.99 -4.85 -8.08
CA ARG A 172 3.58 -5.24 -7.84
C ARG A 172 2.65 -4.61 -8.86
N TYR A 173 2.85 -3.32 -9.14
CA TYR A 173 2.07 -2.60 -10.13
C TYR A 173 2.20 -3.22 -11.52
N LYS A 174 3.43 -3.54 -11.95
CA LYS A 174 3.68 -4.17 -13.26
C LYS A 174 3.04 -5.56 -13.35
N LEU A 175 3.32 -6.45 -12.39
CA LEU A 175 2.77 -7.81 -12.35
C LEU A 175 1.25 -7.81 -12.34
N GLY A 176 0.66 -6.92 -11.55
CA GLY A 176 -0.78 -6.77 -11.49
C GLY A 176 -1.35 -6.19 -12.79
N ALA A 177 -0.71 -5.19 -13.40
CA ALA A 177 -1.16 -4.58 -14.64
C ALA A 177 -1.16 -5.60 -15.79
N ASP A 178 -0.14 -6.45 -15.87
CA ASP A 178 -0.07 -7.55 -16.83
C ASP A 178 -1.24 -8.52 -16.61
N SER A 179 -1.50 -8.92 -15.36
CA SER A 179 -2.61 -9.82 -15.02
C SER A 179 -4.00 -9.22 -15.27
N ALA A 180 -4.16 -7.92 -15.03
CA ALA A 180 -5.41 -7.19 -15.26
C ALA A 180 -5.72 -7.05 -16.75
N LEU A 181 -4.69 -6.94 -17.60
CA LEU A 181 -4.84 -6.91 -19.06
C LEU A 181 -5.46 -8.23 -19.55
N PHE A 182 -4.88 -9.37 -19.15
CA PHE A 182 -5.40 -10.68 -19.55
C PHE A 182 -6.78 -11.02 -18.98
N SER A 183 -7.16 -10.44 -17.84
CA SER A 183 -8.50 -10.64 -17.25
C SER A 183 -9.55 -9.65 -17.79
N GLN A 184 -9.15 -8.53 -18.40
CA GLN A 184 -10.07 -7.69 -19.17
C GLN A 184 -10.42 -8.29 -20.54
N ASP A 185 -9.52 -9.07 -21.13
CA ASP A 185 -9.77 -9.77 -22.39
C ASP A 185 -10.59 -11.07 -22.22
N TYR A 186 -10.69 -11.59 -20.99
CA TYR A 186 -11.58 -12.71 -20.67
C TYR A 186 -12.98 -12.20 -20.33
N THR A 187 -13.77 -11.93 -21.36
CA THR A 187 -15.24 -11.82 -21.22
C THR A 187 -15.79 -13.24 -21.10
N ASP A 188 -16.50 -13.53 -20.01
CA ASP A 188 -17.19 -14.80 -19.81
C ASP A 188 -18.22 -15.01 -20.96
N PRO A 189 -18.08 -16.05 -21.80
CA PRO A 189 -19.01 -16.33 -22.90
C PRO A 189 -20.47 -16.52 -22.45
N SER A 190 -20.70 -16.78 -21.16
CA SER A 190 -22.06 -16.90 -20.60
C SER A 190 -22.76 -15.55 -20.41
N GLN A 191 -22.02 -14.42 -20.40
CA GLN A 191 -22.63 -13.09 -20.33
C GLN A 191 -23.08 -12.56 -21.69
N ASP A 192 -22.49 -13.03 -22.80
CA ASP A 192 -22.99 -12.73 -24.15
C ASP A 192 -24.25 -13.54 -24.51
N ALA A 193 -24.49 -14.67 -23.84
CA ALA A 193 -25.70 -15.48 -24.05
C ALA A 193 -26.99 -14.83 -23.49
N ALA A 194 -26.87 -13.84 -22.59
CA ALA A 194 -28.01 -13.10 -22.03
C ALA A 194 -28.35 -11.80 -22.81
N GLY A 195 -27.56 -11.47 -23.84
CA GLY A 195 -27.69 -10.22 -24.59
C GLY A 195 -28.04 -10.39 -26.07
N ALA A 196 -28.36 -11.60 -26.55
CA ALA A 196 -28.76 -11.80 -27.94
C ALA A 196 -30.17 -11.23 -28.19
N PRO A 197 -30.33 -10.19 -29.02
CA PRO A 197 -31.65 -9.82 -29.51
C PRO A 197 -32.11 -10.95 -30.44
N TYR A 198 -33.27 -11.53 -30.15
CA TYR A 198 -33.97 -12.43 -31.08
C TYR A 198 -34.23 -11.67 -32.38
N THR A 199 -33.35 -11.81 -33.37
CA THR A 199 -33.64 -11.41 -34.75
C THR A 199 -34.52 -12.49 -35.36
N SER A 200 -35.83 -12.30 -35.21
CA SER A 200 -36.85 -12.98 -36.00
C SER A 200 -36.57 -12.71 -37.47
N PHE A 201 -36.06 -13.71 -38.20
CA PHE A 201 -36.08 -13.69 -39.66
C PHE A 201 -37.54 -13.72 -40.10
N GLY A 202 -38.03 -12.56 -40.58
CA GLY A 202 -39.28 -12.48 -41.32
C GLY A 202 -39.12 -13.21 -42.64
N GLY A 203 -39.81 -14.34 -42.77
CA GLY A 203 -40.13 -14.96 -44.05
C GLY A 203 -41.62 -14.77 -44.29
N ASP A 204 -41.97 -13.78 -45.11
CA ASP A 204 -43.28 -13.71 -45.75
C ASP A 204 -43.30 -14.73 -46.89
N ASP A 205 -44.17 -15.73 -46.82
CA ASP A 205 -45.21 -16.00 -47.83
C ASP A 205 -45.86 -17.39 -47.66
N LEU A 206 -47.20 -17.33 -47.65
CA LEU A 206 -48.20 -18.38 -47.98
C LEU A 206 -48.25 -19.68 -47.16
N GLU A 207 -49.26 -19.82 -46.30
CA GLU A 207 -50.55 -20.48 -46.61
C GLU A 207 -51.23 -20.98 -45.30
N SER A 208 -52.46 -20.51 -45.05
CA SER A 208 -53.41 -21.04 -44.05
C SER A 208 -54.28 -22.13 -44.73
N PRO A 209 -55.06 -23.01 -44.03
CA PRO A 209 -55.70 -22.73 -42.75
C PRO A 209 -55.86 -23.91 -41.74
N SER A 210 -56.35 -23.52 -40.56
CA SER A 210 -57.26 -24.25 -39.65
C SER A 210 -56.68 -25.12 -38.53
N GLY A 211 -57.14 -24.82 -37.29
CA GLY A 211 -57.35 -25.84 -36.26
C GLY A 211 -56.87 -25.52 -34.83
N GLY A 212 -57.72 -24.88 -34.03
CA GLY A 212 -58.00 -25.34 -32.65
C GLY A 212 -57.04 -25.00 -31.50
N GLY A 213 -57.38 -23.95 -30.76
CA GLY A 213 -57.67 -23.98 -29.30
C GLY A 213 -56.62 -24.48 -28.28
N GLY A 214 -56.38 -23.63 -27.27
CA GLY A 214 -56.18 -24.10 -25.88
C GLY A 214 -54.91 -23.61 -25.17
N GLN A 215 -55.05 -22.57 -24.34
CA GLN A 215 -54.25 -22.42 -23.12
C GLN A 215 -54.82 -23.39 -22.06
N PRO A 216 -54.00 -23.96 -21.15
CA PRO A 216 -53.80 -23.27 -19.88
C PRO A 216 -52.43 -23.48 -19.20
N ASN A 217 -52.16 -22.59 -18.22
CA ASN A 217 -51.13 -22.70 -17.18
C ASN A 217 -51.09 -24.07 -16.49
N SER A 218 -49.88 -24.51 -16.09
CA SER A 218 -49.67 -25.14 -14.78
C SER A 218 -48.19 -25.14 -14.38
N ASP A 219 -47.98 -25.01 -13.07
CA ASP A 219 -46.75 -24.88 -12.30
C ASP A 219 -45.70 -25.98 -12.50
N GLY A 220 -44.43 -25.65 -12.25
CA GLY A 220 -43.36 -26.65 -12.23
C GLY A 220 -42.00 -26.15 -11.72
N ALA A 221 -41.85 -26.18 -10.39
CA ALA A 221 -40.65 -26.53 -9.63
C ALA A 221 -39.26 -26.00 -10.07
N PHE A 222 -38.72 -25.13 -9.22
CA PHE A 222 -37.29 -24.86 -9.07
C PHE A 222 -36.63 -26.13 -8.49
N ASP A 223 -35.72 -26.77 -9.22
CA ASP A 223 -34.80 -27.76 -8.65
C ASP A 223 -33.36 -27.42 -9.03
N GLY A 224 -32.57 -27.17 -7.99
CA GLY A 224 -31.18 -26.75 -8.08
C GLY A 224 -30.27 -27.94 -7.83
N THR A 225 -29.66 -28.47 -8.88
CA THR A 225 -28.45 -29.29 -8.79
C THR A 225 -27.66 -29.21 -10.10
N GLY A 226 -26.72 -28.27 -10.18
CA GLY A 226 -25.70 -28.22 -11.24
C GLY A 226 -24.36 -28.69 -10.68
N GLY A 227 -23.99 -29.93 -10.99
CA GLY A 227 -22.79 -30.59 -10.50
C GLY A 227 -21.49 -29.96 -11.01
N TYR A 228 -20.46 -30.02 -10.16
CA TYR A 228 -19.07 -29.73 -10.51
C TYR A 228 -18.55 -30.78 -11.50
N GLN A 229 -18.14 -30.35 -12.69
CA GLN A 229 -17.28 -31.16 -13.56
C GLN A 229 -15.83 -30.72 -13.40
N ARG A 230 -15.04 -31.63 -12.81
CA ARG A 230 -13.59 -31.62 -12.72
C ARG A 230 -13.03 -32.01 -14.09
N GLN A 231 -12.14 -31.20 -14.67
CA GLN A 231 -11.45 -31.55 -15.91
C GLN A 231 -9.94 -31.61 -15.65
N ASP A 232 -9.47 -32.84 -15.47
CA ASP A 232 -8.06 -33.21 -15.57
C ASP A 232 -7.67 -33.23 -17.06
N TYR A 233 -6.58 -32.52 -17.41
CA TYR A 233 -5.42 -32.98 -18.20
C TYR A 233 -4.44 -31.82 -18.42
#